data_AF-A0A535X7Z2-F1
#
_entry.id   AF-A0A535X7Z2-F1
#
_cell.length_a   1.000
_cell.length_b   1.000
_cell.length_c   1.000
_cell.angle_alpha   90.00
_cell.angle_beta   90.00
_cell.angle_gamma   90.00
#
_symmetry.space_group_name_H-M   'P 1'
#
loop_
_entity.id
_entity.type
_entity.pdbx_description
1 polymer ?
#
loop_
_entity_poly.entity_id
_entity_poly.type
_entity_poly.pdbx_seq_one_letter_code
_entity_poly.pdbx_strand_id
1 'polypeptide(L)'
;MNQPATLVWVTFFWAAVILALAAGFGLGGALLRCPPLGCPIGTWWVAAARVHGHVQLVGWAGLMVLGVGFHLLPRLRGRPLAHPVHARTALGCLLAGLLLRALTDPVLALNARAPLAFLLRAGLALSGLLELVGVTIAIGLLVLTLQANPPARSRPGLQQVLPLLGTAFVGFWLGALANLLAVLEVALGDNGTGGALDRLAILPALYLFLIPIAVGMGARVFPLHFAAKQADQRLLRLGLALLLLGVLARVAGDWAGEAHIRAAGLALLAAGLCLFVIGVRVFAARRAVPGERRRWYKDPAQWHGITDTAWLGLDPITLAVAAVAVSGGRGTDVPVDAERHIVGAGFVTLLIFGEGANLLPGFARRPHHDIGRIGSRQQT
;
A
#
# COMPACT_ATOMS: atom_id res chain seq x y z
N MET A 1 -14.10 -31.81 4.06
CA MET A 1 -14.86 -30.55 3.87
C MET A 1 -13.87 -29.41 3.63
N ASN A 2 -13.55 -29.10 2.37
CA ASN A 2 -12.41 -28.24 1.97
C ASN A 2 -12.86 -26.86 1.46
N GLN A 3 -13.52 -26.06 2.30
CA GLN A 3 -13.92 -24.68 1.99
C GLN A 3 -13.46 -23.63 3.03
N PRO A 4 -12.16 -23.32 3.22
CA PRO A 4 -11.79 -22.14 4.03
C PRO A 4 -11.13 -20.99 3.23
N ALA A 5 -10.25 -21.25 2.27
CA ALA A 5 -9.35 -20.21 1.73
C ALA A 5 -10.01 -19.26 0.71
N THR A 6 -11.01 -19.72 -0.04
CA THR A 6 -11.73 -18.90 -1.02
C THR A 6 -12.63 -17.84 -0.38
N LEU A 7 -13.14 -18.08 0.83
CA LEU A 7 -13.95 -17.11 1.56
C LEU A 7 -13.11 -16.00 2.20
N VAL A 8 -11.90 -16.32 2.67
CA VAL A 8 -11.05 -15.36 3.39
C VAL A 8 -10.72 -14.14 2.55
N TRP A 9 -10.20 -14.32 1.33
CA TRP A 9 -9.80 -13.16 0.51
C TRP A 9 -10.98 -12.27 0.12
N VAL A 10 -12.17 -12.87 -0.11
CA VAL A 10 -13.39 -12.13 -0.45
C VAL A 10 -13.82 -11.22 0.70
N THR A 11 -13.73 -11.70 1.95
CA THR A 11 -14.08 -10.88 3.11
C THR A 11 -13.11 -9.70 3.27
N PHE A 12 -11.80 -9.92 3.08
CA PHE A 12 -10.81 -8.85 3.09
C PHE A 12 -11.04 -7.83 1.95
N PHE A 13 -11.35 -8.32 0.76
CA PHE A 13 -11.69 -7.48 -0.39
C PHE A 13 -12.87 -6.54 -0.10
N TRP A 14 -13.99 -7.08 0.37
CA TRP A 14 -15.18 -6.26 0.65
C TRP A 14 -14.96 -5.30 1.81
N ALA A 15 -14.27 -5.73 2.86
CA ALA A 15 -13.84 -4.85 3.95
C ALA A 15 -13.01 -3.67 3.42
N ALA A 16 -12.03 -3.94 2.56
CA ALA A 16 -11.20 -2.92 1.94
C ALA A 16 -12.03 -1.93 1.13
N VAL A 17 -12.92 -2.43 0.25
CA VAL A 17 -13.79 -1.58 -0.59
C VAL A 17 -14.72 -0.71 0.24
N ILE A 18 -15.39 -1.27 1.25
CA ILE A 18 -16.32 -0.52 2.10
C ILE A 18 -15.59 0.61 2.84
N LEU A 19 -14.44 0.29 3.46
CA LEU A 19 -13.63 1.28 4.15
C LEU A 19 -13.10 2.36 3.19
N ALA A 20 -12.64 1.96 2.00
CA ALA A 20 -12.19 2.87 0.97
C ALA A 20 -13.29 3.83 0.54
N LEU A 21 -14.51 3.36 0.31
CA LEU A 21 -15.61 4.23 -0.12
C LEU A 21 -16.10 5.15 1.00
N ALA A 22 -16.20 4.65 2.23
CA ALA A 22 -16.71 5.42 3.36
C ALA A 22 -15.65 6.39 3.94
N ALA A 23 -14.71 5.86 4.73
CA ALA A 23 -13.73 6.66 5.47
C ALA A 23 -12.46 6.97 4.65
N GLY A 24 -12.25 6.30 3.52
CA GLY A 24 -11.25 6.68 2.52
C GLY A 24 -11.75 7.82 1.64
N PHE A 25 -12.12 7.54 0.39
CA PHE A 25 -12.56 8.51 -0.61
C PHE A 25 -13.72 9.40 -0.16
N GLY A 26 -14.73 8.86 0.53
CA GLY A 26 -15.88 9.63 1.01
C GLY A 26 -15.45 10.75 1.97
N LEU A 27 -14.73 10.39 3.03
CA LEU A 27 -14.18 11.37 3.98
C LEU A 27 -13.17 12.33 3.31
N GLY A 28 -12.29 11.83 2.45
CA GLY A 28 -11.32 12.67 1.73
C GLY A 28 -12.00 13.72 0.83
N GLY A 29 -13.02 13.31 0.09
CA GLY A 29 -13.83 14.22 -0.73
C GLY A 29 -14.60 15.25 0.12
N ALA A 30 -15.14 14.83 1.27
CA ALA A 30 -15.78 15.75 2.21
C ALA A 30 -14.79 16.79 2.78
N LEU A 31 -13.58 16.36 3.16
CA LEU A 31 -12.52 17.24 3.67
C LEU A 31 -12.04 18.24 2.61
N LEU A 32 -11.91 17.80 1.34
CA LEU A 32 -11.59 18.67 0.21
C LEU A 32 -12.67 19.72 -0.04
N ARG A 33 -13.95 19.34 0.12
CA ARG A 33 -15.09 20.23 -0.14
C ARG A 33 -15.42 21.15 1.03
N CYS A 34 -14.94 20.86 2.24
CA CYS A 34 -15.28 21.65 3.43
C CYS A 34 -14.83 23.12 3.38
N PRO A 35 -13.55 23.44 3.03
CA PRO A 35 -13.09 24.82 2.96
C PRO A 35 -13.92 25.73 2.04
N PRO A 36 -14.22 25.37 0.78
CA PRO A 36 -15.05 26.22 -0.10
C PRO A 36 -16.52 26.30 0.33
N LEU A 37 -16.99 25.42 1.24
CA LEU A 37 -18.32 25.49 1.83
C LEU A 37 -18.34 26.27 3.16
N GLY A 38 -17.21 26.86 3.58
CA GLY A 38 -17.12 27.63 4.82
C GLY A 38 -17.09 26.79 6.10
N CYS A 39 -16.78 25.50 6.01
CA CYS A 39 -16.57 24.69 7.21
C CYS A 39 -15.39 25.22 8.03
N PRO A 40 -15.46 25.21 9.37
CA PRO A 40 -14.32 25.51 10.22
C PRO A 40 -13.16 24.55 9.96
N ILE A 41 -11.99 25.06 9.56
CA ILE A 41 -10.76 24.27 9.49
C ILE A 41 -10.07 24.36 10.85
N GLY A 42 -9.87 23.20 11.49
CA GLY A 42 -9.27 23.13 12.83
C GLY A 42 -8.68 21.75 13.13
N THR A 43 -8.45 21.46 14.41
CA THR A 43 -7.87 20.19 14.88
C THR A 43 -8.67 18.97 14.42
N TRP A 44 -10.00 19.06 14.38
CA TRP A 44 -10.87 17.99 13.88
C TRP A 44 -10.61 17.66 12.42
N TRP A 45 -10.35 18.68 11.58
CA TRP A 45 -10.10 18.50 10.15
C TRP A 45 -8.77 17.78 9.94
N VAL A 46 -7.75 18.13 10.73
CA VAL A 46 -6.44 17.45 10.72
C VAL A 46 -6.57 16.00 11.20
N ALA A 47 -7.32 15.75 12.27
CA ALA A 47 -7.58 14.39 12.76
C ALA A 47 -8.36 13.55 11.73
N ALA A 48 -9.38 14.13 11.10
CA ALA A 48 -10.13 13.49 10.03
C ALA A 48 -9.27 13.22 8.78
N ALA A 49 -8.37 14.13 8.41
CA ALA A 49 -7.41 13.92 7.32
C ALA A 49 -6.44 12.77 7.64
N ARG A 50 -6.00 12.64 8.90
CA ARG A 50 -5.20 11.50 9.35
C ARG A 50 -5.99 10.19 9.26
N VAL A 51 -7.24 10.17 9.72
CA VAL A 51 -8.14 9.01 9.60
C VAL A 51 -8.29 8.62 8.13
N HIS A 52 -8.56 9.58 7.25
CA HIS A 52 -8.66 9.35 5.81
C HIS A 52 -7.41 8.67 5.25
N GLY A 53 -6.24 9.28 5.47
CA GLY A 53 -4.97 8.74 4.97
C GLY A 53 -4.67 7.35 5.53
N HIS A 54 -4.92 7.15 6.82
CA HIS A 54 -4.70 5.87 7.49
C HIS A 54 -5.64 4.77 6.99
N VAL A 55 -6.92 5.08 6.79
CA VAL A 55 -7.89 4.16 6.19
C VAL A 55 -7.49 3.84 4.75
N GLN A 56 -6.95 4.78 3.97
CA GLN A 56 -6.45 4.49 2.63
C GLN A 56 -5.24 3.55 2.64
N LEU A 57 -4.31 3.73 3.58
CA LEU A 57 -3.10 2.91 3.67
C LEU A 57 -3.37 1.52 4.23
N VAL A 58 -4.00 1.44 5.41
CA VAL A 58 -4.20 0.17 6.13
C VAL A 58 -5.52 -0.49 5.75
N GLY A 59 -6.60 0.29 5.68
CA GLY A 59 -7.95 -0.21 5.39
C GLY A 59 -8.17 -0.58 3.94
N TRP A 60 -7.82 0.30 2.99
CA TRP A 60 -7.95 0.04 1.56
C TRP A 60 -6.79 -0.81 1.06
N ALA A 61 -5.61 -0.21 0.91
CA ALA A 61 -4.48 -0.88 0.28
C ALA A 61 -3.96 -2.07 1.12
N GLY A 62 -3.84 -1.90 2.43
CA GLY A 62 -3.38 -2.94 3.35
C GLY A 62 -4.27 -4.17 3.36
N LEU A 63 -5.58 -4.03 3.60
CA LEU A 63 -6.50 -5.17 3.56
C LEU A 63 -6.59 -5.81 2.18
N MET A 64 -6.54 -5.03 1.10
CA MET A 64 -6.50 -5.57 -0.26
C MET A 64 -5.27 -6.45 -0.47
N VAL A 65 -4.09 -5.95 -0.11
CA VAL A 65 -2.82 -6.68 -0.20
C VAL A 65 -2.84 -7.94 0.66
N LEU A 66 -3.35 -7.88 1.90
CA LEU A 66 -3.46 -9.05 2.77
C LEU A 66 -4.43 -10.09 2.21
N GLY A 67 -5.61 -9.66 1.74
CA GLY A 67 -6.61 -10.55 1.13
C GLY A 67 -6.07 -11.28 -0.10
N VAL A 68 -5.46 -10.52 -1.02
CA VAL A 68 -4.77 -11.08 -2.19
C VAL A 68 -3.61 -11.98 -1.75
N GLY A 69 -2.81 -11.58 -0.75
CA GLY A 69 -1.71 -12.36 -0.20
C GLY A 69 -2.15 -13.72 0.35
N PHE A 70 -3.23 -13.76 1.13
CA PHE A 70 -3.83 -15.01 1.63
C PHE A 70 -4.36 -15.92 0.54
N HIS A 71 -4.67 -15.38 -0.64
CA HIS A 71 -5.06 -16.18 -1.80
C HIS A 71 -3.84 -16.64 -2.61
N LEU A 72 -2.96 -15.71 -2.95
CA LEU A 72 -1.90 -15.88 -3.94
C LEU A 72 -0.69 -16.62 -3.38
N LEU A 73 -0.21 -16.23 -2.19
CA LEU A 73 1.02 -16.79 -1.63
C LEU A 73 0.92 -18.29 -1.36
N PRO A 74 -0.17 -18.83 -0.78
CA PRO A 74 -0.32 -20.28 -0.63
C PRO A 74 -0.27 -21.01 -1.97
N ARG A 75 -0.86 -20.45 -3.03
CA ARG A 75 -0.86 -21.04 -4.38
C ARG A 75 0.52 -21.00 -5.03
N LEU A 76 1.26 -19.89 -4.90
CA LEU A 76 2.67 -19.82 -5.30
C LEU A 76 3.54 -20.82 -4.52
N ARG A 77 3.14 -21.12 -3.27
CA ARG A 77 3.73 -22.16 -2.43
C ARG A 77 3.18 -23.56 -2.70
N GLY A 78 2.17 -23.74 -3.55
CA GLY A 78 1.54 -25.03 -3.81
C GLY A 78 1.04 -25.72 -2.52
N ARG A 79 0.62 -24.92 -1.53
CA ARG A 79 0.24 -25.38 -0.19
C ARG A 79 -0.93 -24.56 0.36
N PRO A 80 -1.69 -25.09 1.33
CA PRO A 80 -2.72 -24.30 2.02
C PRO A 80 -2.08 -23.19 2.86
N LEU A 81 -2.86 -22.14 3.13
CA LEU A 81 -2.50 -21.08 4.09
C LEU A 81 -2.30 -21.71 5.48
N ALA A 82 -1.25 -21.32 6.18
CA ALA A 82 -1.03 -21.72 7.57
C ALA A 82 -2.15 -21.16 8.46
N HIS A 83 -2.72 -22.00 9.34
CA HIS A 83 -3.76 -21.66 10.33
C HIS A 83 -4.86 -20.69 9.82
N PRO A 84 -5.60 -21.05 8.75
CA PRO A 84 -6.50 -20.14 8.05
C PRO A 84 -7.64 -19.57 8.91
N VAL A 85 -7.94 -20.20 10.04
CA VAL A 85 -8.94 -19.72 11.01
C VAL A 85 -8.57 -18.35 11.60
N HIS A 86 -7.28 -18.09 11.82
CA HIS A 86 -6.82 -16.83 12.42
C HIS A 86 -6.83 -15.66 11.44
N ALA A 87 -7.03 -15.89 10.14
CA ALA A 87 -7.20 -14.81 9.17
C ALA A 87 -8.44 -13.95 9.49
N ARG A 88 -9.50 -14.57 10.04
CA ARG A 88 -10.69 -13.83 10.51
C ARG A 88 -10.41 -13.02 11.77
N THR A 89 -9.60 -13.55 12.68
CA THR A 89 -9.15 -12.81 13.87
C THR A 89 -8.33 -11.59 13.45
N ALA A 90 -7.38 -11.75 12.52
CA ALA A 90 -6.61 -10.64 11.98
C ALA A 90 -7.52 -9.56 11.37
N LEU A 91 -8.50 -9.97 10.54
CA LEU A 91 -9.47 -9.04 9.95
C LEU A 91 -10.31 -8.33 11.02
N GLY A 92 -10.81 -9.06 12.00
CA GLY A 92 -11.62 -8.50 13.09
C GLY A 92 -10.84 -7.46 13.89
N CYS A 93 -9.58 -7.73 14.23
CA CYS A 93 -8.71 -6.78 14.89
C CYS A 93 -8.46 -5.53 14.03
N LEU A 94 -8.13 -5.70 12.74
CA LEU A 94 -7.90 -4.56 11.82
C LEU A 94 -9.16 -3.72 11.62
N LEU A 95 -10.32 -4.34 11.40
CA LEU A 95 -11.59 -3.65 11.24
C LEU A 95 -12.00 -2.90 12.51
N ALA A 96 -11.94 -3.57 13.67
CA ALA A 96 -12.27 -2.95 14.94
C ALA A 96 -11.33 -1.77 15.23
N GLY A 97 -10.03 -1.91 14.98
CA GLY A 97 -9.07 -0.83 15.12
C GLY A 97 -9.38 0.36 14.21
N LEU A 98 -9.56 0.13 12.91
CA LEU A 98 -9.86 1.19 11.94
C LEU A 98 -11.19 1.91 12.22
N LEU A 99 -12.25 1.18 12.58
CA LEU A 99 -13.53 1.75 12.94
C LEU A 99 -13.44 2.56 14.23
N LEU A 100 -12.76 2.03 15.25
CA LEU A 100 -12.58 2.71 16.51
C LEU A 100 -11.80 4.01 16.30
N ARG A 101 -10.70 3.98 15.53
CA ARG A 101 -9.94 5.18 15.18
C ARG A 101 -10.78 6.21 14.44
N ALA A 102 -11.55 5.79 13.44
CA ALA A 102 -12.37 6.69 12.64
C ALA A 102 -13.43 7.44 13.48
N LEU A 103 -13.90 6.80 14.56
CA LEU A 103 -14.83 7.39 15.50
C LEU A 103 -14.14 8.21 16.60
N THR A 104 -12.99 7.77 17.12
CA THR A 104 -12.38 8.39 18.30
C THR A 104 -11.48 9.57 17.96
N ASP A 105 -10.66 9.51 16.90
CA ASP A 105 -9.65 10.56 16.62
C ASP A 105 -10.33 11.93 16.31
N PRO A 106 -11.28 12.03 15.37
CA PRO A 106 -11.91 13.32 15.06
C PRO A 106 -12.77 13.85 16.21
N VAL A 107 -13.46 12.96 16.93
CA VAL A 107 -14.35 13.34 18.04
C VAL A 107 -13.54 13.80 19.25
N LEU A 108 -12.41 13.14 19.54
CA LEU A 108 -11.47 13.57 20.57
C LEU A 108 -10.90 14.95 20.23
N ALA A 109 -10.55 15.20 18.96
CA ALA A 109 -10.05 16.50 18.52
C ALA A 109 -11.07 17.63 18.66
N LEU A 110 -12.37 17.34 18.59
CA LEU A 110 -13.46 18.30 18.85
C LEU A 110 -13.74 18.51 20.35
N ASN A 111 -13.53 17.47 21.17
CA ASN A 111 -14.04 17.40 22.54
C ASN A 111 -12.95 17.03 23.56
N ALA A 112 -11.71 17.48 23.35
CA ALA A 112 -10.55 17.04 24.12
C ALA A 112 -10.66 17.26 25.64
N ARG A 113 -11.50 18.21 26.07
CA ARG A 113 -11.76 18.57 27.48
C ARG A 113 -13.11 18.09 28.01
N ALA A 114 -13.89 17.34 27.23
CA ALA A 114 -15.20 16.85 27.65
C ALA A 114 -15.05 15.77 28.75
N PRO A 115 -16.04 15.61 29.66
CA PRO A 115 -15.99 14.62 30.74
C PRO A 115 -15.74 13.18 30.28
N LEU A 116 -16.14 12.84 29.05
CA LEU A 116 -15.96 11.50 28.45
C LEU A 116 -14.70 11.39 27.57
N ALA A 117 -13.82 12.37 27.55
CA ALA A 117 -12.60 12.36 26.71
C ALA A 117 -11.66 11.20 27.05
N PHE A 118 -11.65 10.72 28.30
CA PHE A 118 -10.84 9.56 28.70
C PHE A 118 -11.27 8.28 27.97
N LEU A 119 -12.56 8.09 27.68
CA LEU A 119 -13.05 6.94 26.90
C LEU A 119 -12.59 7.04 25.44
N LEU A 120 -12.61 8.24 24.87
CA LEU A 120 -12.13 8.48 23.50
C LEU A 120 -10.62 8.24 23.39
N ARG A 121 -9.83 8.67 24.38
CA ARG A 121 -8.39 8.41 24.48
C ARG A 121 -8.10 6.91 24.60
N ALA A 122 -8.81 6.20 25.49
CA ALA A 122 -8.69 4.76 25.65
C ALA A 122 -9.07 4.01 24.35
N GLY A 123 -10.14 4.44 23.69
CA GLY A 123 -10.55 3.89 22.40
C GLY A 123 -9.51 4.15 21.31
N LEU A 124 -8.94 5.35 21.25
CA LEU A 124 -7.85 5.66 20.32
C LEU A 124 -6.61 4.81 20.58
N ALA A 125 -6.17 4.65 21.84
CA ALA A 125 -5.06 3.76 22.18
C ALA A 125 -5.35 2.29 21.81
N LEU A 126 -6.56 1.80 22.10
CA LEU A 126 -6.99 0.45 21.76
C LEU A 126 -7.01 0.23 20.23
N SER A 127 -7.36 1.25 19.44
CA SER A 127 -7.35 1.15 17.97
C SER A 127 -5.97 0.77 17.43
N GLY A 128 -4.92 1.49 17.84
CA GLY A 128 -3.55 1.20 17.44
C GLY A 128 -3.08 -0.20 17.87
N LEU A 129 -3.49 -0.64 19.06
CA LEU A 129 -3.13 -1.96 19.58
C LEU A 129 -3.80 -3.07 18.75
N LEU A 130 -5.10 -2.93 18.48
CA LEU A 130 -5.85 -3.89 17.66
C LEU A 130 -5.26 -3.96 16.25
N GLU A 131 -4.89 -2.84 15.65
CA GLU A 131 -4.25 -2.82 14.34
C GLU A 131 -2.90 -3.54 14.35
N LEU A 132 -2.01 -3.26 15.32
CA LEU A 132 -0.72 -3.94 15.43
C LEU A 132 -0.87 -5.46 15.64
N VAL A 133 -1.82 -5.88 16.49
CA VAL A 133 -2.14 -7.30 16.70
C VAL A 133 -2.64 -7.93 15.39
N GLY A 134 -3.57 -7.26 14.70
CA GLY A 134 -4.13 -7.73 13.44
C GLY A 134 -3.07 -7.89 12.34
N VAL A 135 -2.20 -6.89 12.17
CA VAL A 135 -1.05 -6.95 11.23
C VAL A 135 -0.09 -8.07 11.61
N THR A 136 0.23 -8.21 12.90
CA THR A 136 1.15 -9.25 13.40
C THR A 136 0.62 -10.65 13.11
N ILE A 137 -0.67 -10.90 13.39
CA ILE A 137 -1.32 -12.18 13.06
C ILE A 137 -1.27 -12.40 11.55
N ALA A 138 -1.69 -11.43 10.75
CA ALA A 138 -1.78 -11.57 9.29
C ALA A 138 -0.42 -11.90 8.65
N ILE A 139 0.62 -11.14 9.01
CA ILE A 139 1.99 -11.38 8.54
C ILE A 139 2.50 -12.72 9.05
N GLY A 140 2.25 -13.07 10.32
CA GLY A 140 2.61 -14.35 10.90
C GLY A 140 2.08 -15.54 10.08
N LEU A 141 0.80 -15.50 9.68
CA LEU A 141 0.20 -16.54 8.83
C LEU A 141 0.91 -16.66 7.47
N LEU A 142 1.25 -15.53 6.84
CA LEU A 142 1.96 -15.53 5.55
C LEU A 142 3.40 -16.04 5.71
N VAL A 143 4.12 -15.61 6.75
CA VAL A 143 5.49 -16.05 7.04
C VAL A 143 5.53 -17.55 7.32
N LEU A 144 4.65 -18.07 8.16
CA LEU A 144 4.54 -19.50 8.44
C LEU A 144 4.23 -20.31 7.16
N THR A 145 3.38 -19.77 6.28
CA THR A 145 3.08 -20.39 4.98
C THR A 145 4.32 -20.45 4.07
N LEU A 146 5.16 -19.42 4.10
CA LEU A 146 6.40 -19.35 3.31
C LEU A 146 7.51 -20.25 3.87
N GLN A 147 7.61 -20.37 5.19
CA GLN A 147 8.62 -21.16 5.89
C GLN A 147 8.38 -22.68 5.82
N ALA A 148 7.17 -23.12 5.48
CA ALA A 148 6.85 -24.54 5.35
C ALA A 148 7.73 -25.26 4.29
N ASN A 149 8.14 -26.49 4.61
CA ASN A 149 9.02 -27.32 3.75
C ASN A 149 8.34 -27.85 2.48
N PRO A 150 9.03 -27.93 1.32
CA PRO A 150 10.41 -27.51 1.08
C PRO A 150 10.54 -25.98 1.06
N PRO A 151 11.64 -25.36 1.50
CA PRO A 151 11.73 -23.90 1.72
C PRO A 151 11.27 -23.04 0.54
N ALA A 152 10.74 -21.83 0.78
CA ALA A 152 10.36 -20.85 -0.25
C ALA A 152 11.41 -20.68 -1.37
N ARG A 153 12.68 -20.66 -0.98
CA ARG A 153 13.82 -20.50 -1.89
C ARG A 153 13.99 -21.67 -2.86
N SER A 154 13.37 -22.82 -2.64
CA SER A 154 13.40 -23.93 -3.62
C SER A 154 12.63 -23.62 -4.92
N ARG A 155 11.83 -22.55 -4.96
CA ARG A 155 11.05 -22.15 -6.15
C ARG A 155 11.65 -20.90 -6.82
N PRO A 156 12.26 -21.02 -8.02
CA PRO A 156 12.93 -19.91 -8.70
C PRO A 156 12.05 -18.66 -8.89
N GLY A 157 10.76 -18.85 -9.21
CA GLY A 157 9.81 -17.75 -9.38
C GLY A 157 9.52 -16.96 -8.09
N LEU A 158 9.66 -17.58 -6.92
CA LEU A 158 9.45 -16.93 -5.62
C LEU A 158 10.72 -16.26 -5.10
N GLN A 159 11.89 -16.81 -5.41
CA GLN A 159 13.18 -16.20 -5.05
C GLN A 159 13.31 -14.75 -5.54
N GLN A 160 12.75 -14.44 -6.71
CA GLN A 160 12.79 -13.10 -7.32
C GLN A 160 12.06 -12.06 -6.48
N VAL A 161 10.90 -12.42 -5.90
CA VAL A 161 10.04 -11.47 -5.17
C VAL A 161 10.23 -11.52 -3.66
N LEU A 162 10.93 -12.53 -3.14
CA LEU A 162 11.07 -12.73 -1.70
C LEU A 162 11.72 -11.54 -0.96
N PRO A 163 12.76 -10.85 -1.49
CA PRO A 163 13.29 -9.67 -0.84
C PRO A 163 12.25 -8.54 -0.73
N LEU A 164 11.52 -8.27 -1.82
CA LEU A 164 10.46 -7.26 -1.86
C LEU A 164 9.33 -7.60 -0.89
N LEU A 165 8.92 -8.87 -0.84
CA LEU A 165 7.89 -9.36 0.08
C LEU A 165 8.34 -9.26 1.54
N GLY A 166 9.59 -9.62 1.83
CA GLY A 166 10.18 -9.50 3.16
C GLY A 166 10.22 -8.05 3.62
N THR A 167 10.70 -7.14 2.77
CA THR A 167 10.64 -5.69 3.03
C THR A 167 9.20 -5.23 3.22
N ALA A 168 8.25 -5.71 2.41
CA ALA A 168 6.84 -5.37 2.54
C ALA A 168 6.26 -5.74 3.91
N PHE A 169 6.53 -6.95 4.39
CA PHE A 169 6.06 -7.41 5.69
C PHE A 169 6.70 -6.61 6.84
N VAL A 170 8.01 -6.42 6.80
CA VAL A 170 8.72 -5.62 7.82
C VAL A 170 8.21 -4.19 7.82
N GLY A 171 8.07 -3.58 6.65
CA GLY A 171 7.55 -2.22 6.48
C GLY A 171 6.14 -2.05 7.02
N PHE A 172 5.25 -3.02 6.77
CA PHE A 172 3.87 -2.94 7.25
C PHE A 172 3.80 -3.08 8.76
N TRP A 173 4.58 -4.00 9.34
CA TRP A 173 4.66 -4.17 10.78
C TRP A 173 5.27 -2.95 11.48
N LEU A 174 6.36 -2.39 10.93
CA LEU A 174 6.96 -1.14 11.43
C LEU A 174 5.99 0.03 11.35
N GLY A 175 5.25 0.16 10.25
CA GLY A 175 4.20 1.17 10.10
C GLY A 175 3.10 1.01 11.14
N ALA A 176 2.65 -0.22 11.42
CA ALA A 176 1.65 -0.49 12.46
C ALA A 176 2.17 -0.22 13.88
N LEU A 177 3.46 -0.49 14.15
CA LEU A 177 4.10 -0.16 15.42
C LEU A 177 4.20 1.36 15.60
N ALA A 178 4.74 2.07 14.61
CA ALA A 178 4.83 3.52 14.63
C ALA A 178 3.44 4.18 14.74
N ASN A 179 2.42 3.57 14.12
CA ASN A 179 1.04 3.97 14.27
C ASN A 179 0.54 3.85 15.72
N LEU A 180 0.80 2.73 16.39
CA LEU A 180 0.48 2.56 17.81
C LEU A 180 1.13 3.66 18.66
N LEU A 181 2.41 3.94 18.41
CA LEU A 181 3.12 5.01 19.12
C LEU A 181 2.50 6.39 18.85
N ALA A 182 2.13 6.69 17.61
CA ALA A 182 1.49 7.95 17.22
C ALA A 182 0.11 8.13 17.88
N VAL A 183 -0.71 7.07 17.95
CA VAL A 183 -2.03 7.18 18.62
C VAL A 183 -1.90 7.25 20.13
N LEU A 184 -0.85 6.66 20.73
CA LEU A 184 -0.54 6.82 22.15
C LEU A 184 -0.06 8.25 22.45
N GLU A 185 0.75 8.86 21.59
CA GLU A 185 1.13 10.28 21.70
C GLU A 185 -0.11 11.18 21.74
N VAL A 186 -1.05 10.97 20.82
CA VAL A 186 -2.30 11.74 20.77
C VAL A 186 -3.20 11.44 21.98
N ALA A 187 -3.32 10.18 22.39
CA ALA A 187 -4.17 9.77 23.50
C ALA A 187 -3.65 10.25 24.87
N LEU A 188 -2.33 10.43 25.02
CA LEU A 188 -1.70 10.88 26.25
C LEU A 188 -1.44 12.40 26.28
N GLY A 189 -1.36 13.06 25.12
CA GLY A 189 -1.09 14.50 25.02
C GLY A 189 -2.31 15.40 25.20
N ASP A 190 -2.07 16.69 25.47
CA ASP A 190 -3.16 17.66 25.73
C ASP A 190 -3.75 18.31 24.46
N ASN A 191 -3.03 18.27 23.34
CA ASN A 191 -3.35 19.11 22.18
C ASN A 191 -3.91 18.36 20.97
N GLY A 192 -3.95 17.02 20.99
CA GLY A 192 -4.52 16.20 19.90
C GLY A 192 -3.81 16.31 18.54
N THR A 193 -2.76 17.13 18.42
CA THR A 193 -1.98 17.34 17.20
C THR A 193 -0.91 16.26 17.11
N GLY A 194 -0.98 15.43 16.07
CA GLY A 194 0.01 14.37 15.83
C GLY A 194 1.34 14.96 15.38
N GLY A 195 2.44 14.43 15.93
CA GLY A 195 3.79 14.94 15.72
C GLY A 195 4.59 14.14 14.70
N ALA A 196 5.90 14.01 14.96
CA ALA A 196 6.83 13.27 14.12
C ALA A 196 6.46 11.78 13.97
N LEU A 197 5.82 11.18 14.99
CA LEU A 197 5.40 9.77 14.98
C LEU A 197 4.35 9.47 13.92
N ASP A 198 3.46 10.41 13.60
CA ASP A 198 2.48 10.24 12.52
C ASP A 198 3.16 10.10 11.14
N ARG A 199 4.23 10.87 10.91
CA ARG A 199 5.05 10.75 9.69
C ARG A 199 5.78 9.41 9.66
N LEU A 200 6.28 8.95 10.80
CA LEU A 200 6.94 7.65 10.95
C LEU A 200 5.99 6.46 10.78
N ALA A 201 4.68 6.63 10.98
CA ALA A 201 3.70 5.61 10.66
C ALA A 201 3.48 5.48 9.14
N ILE A 202 3.45 6.62 8.43
CA ILE A 202 3.15 6.68 7.00
C ILE A 202 4.33 6.22 6.14
N LEU A 203 5.56 6.63 6.46
CA LEU A 203 6.73 6.36 5.61
C LEU A 203 7.00 4.85 5.40
N PRO A 204 7.05 3.99 6.44
CA PRO A 204 7.21 2.54 6.26
C PRO A 204 6.02 1.93 5.53
N ALA A 205 4.79 2.36 5.81
CA ALA A 205 3.60 1.87 5.12
C ALA A 205 3.65 2.16 3.61
N LEU A 206 4.09 3.35 3.23
CA LEU A 206 4.16 3.77 1.82
C LEU A 206 5.38 3.14 1.12
N TYR A 207 6.59 3.43 1.60
CA TYR A 207 7.84 3.12 0.91
C TYR A 207 8.37 1.72 1.21
N LEU A 208 8.09 1.14 2.38
CA LEU A 208 8.58 -0.19 2.72
C LEU A 208 7.52 -1.26 2.56
N PHE A 209 6.24 -0.93 2.62
CA PHE A 209 5.13 -1.86 2.40
C PHE A 209 4.53 -1.79 0.99
N LEU A 210 3.83 -0.71 0.66
CA LEU A 210 3.03 -0.63 -0.56
C LEU A 210 3.89 -0.63 -1.83
N ILE A 211 5.00 0.11 -1.86
CA ILE A 211 5.86 0.14 -3.05
C ILE A 211 6.51 -1.23 -3.31
N PRO A 212 7.20 -1.89 -2.34
CA PRO A 212 7.83 -3.18 -2.60
C PRO A 212 6.83 -4.28 -2.98
N ILE A 213 5.64 -4.33 -2.34
CA ILE A 213 4.64 -5.33 -2.72
C ILE A 213 4.09 -5.07 -4.12
N ALA A 214 3.83 -3.82 -4.48
CA ALA A 214 3.34 -3.41 -5.79
C ALA A 214 4.37 -3.72 -6.89
N VAL A 215 5.64 -3.37 -6.69
CA VAL A 215 6.75 -3.68 -7.62
C VAL A 215 6.95 -5.18 -7.73
N GLY A 216 6.90 -5.92 -6.62
CA GLY A 216 7.00 -7.38 -6.62
C GLY A 216 5.87 -8.04 -7.40
N MET A 217 4.65 -7.51 -7.28
CA MET A 217 3.50 -7.98 -8.03
C MET A 217 3.63 -7.63 -9.53
N GLY A 218 3.91 -6.38 -9.88
CA GLY A 218 4.10 -5.93 -11.26
C GLY A 218 5.20 -6.71 -11.99
N ALA A 219 6.32 -6.98 -11.32
CA ALA A 219 7.43 -7.78 -11.86
C ALA A 219 7.03 -9.21 -12.26
N ARG A 220 5.97 -9.76 -11.66
CA ARG A 220 5.43 -11.10 -11.96
C ARG A 220 4.25 -11.06 -12.91
N VAL A 221 3.38 -10.08 -12.74
CA VAL A 221 2.08 -10.02 -13.40
C VAL A 221 2.17 -9.38 -14.78
N PHE A 222 2.95 -8.30 -14.94
CA PHE A 222 3.06 -7.61 -16.23
C PHE A 222 3.61 -8.52 -17.35
N PRO A 223 4.62 -9.40 -17.11
CA PRO A 223 5.05 -10.34 -18.13
C PRO A 223 3.97 -11.36 -18.54
N LEU A 224 3.05 -11.70 -17.63
CA LEU A 224 1.98 -12.68 -17.84
C LEU A 224 0.77 -12.07 -18.54
N HIS A 225 0.27 -10.93 -18.07
CA HIS A 225 -0.95 -10.32 -18.61
C HIS A 225 -0.69 -9.38 -19.78
N PHE A 226 0.46 -8.70 -19.81
CA PHE A 226 0.74 -7.63 -20.80
C PHE A 226 1.78 -8.02 -21.84
N ALA A 227 2.27 -9.26 -21.81
CA ALA A 227 3.42 -9.69 -22.62
C ALA A 227 4.65 -8.76 -22.47
N ALA A 228 4.79 -8.08 -21.32
CA ALA A 228 5.96 -7.28 -21.01
C ALA A 228 7.22 -8.16 -20.94
N LYS A 229 8.40 -7.55 -21.08
CA LYS A 229 9.67 -8.26 -20.85
C LYS A 229 9.76 -8.67 -19.37
N GLN A 230 10.50 -9.73 -19.09
CA GLN A 230 10.79 -10.10 -17.70
C GLN A 230 11.52 -8.96 -16.99
N ALA A 231 11.11 -8.70 -15.75
CA ALA A 231 11.69 -7.64 -14.92
C ALA A 231 13.18 -7.86 -14.65
N ASP A 232 13.93 -6.76 -14.64
CA ASP A 232 15.37 -6.76 -14.41
C ASP A 232 15.71 -6.91 -12.93
N GLN A 233 16.11 -8.11 -12.53
CA GLN A 233 16.38 -8.43 -11.12
C GLN A 233 17.54 -7.61 -10.53
N ARG A 234 18.49 -7.15 -11.34
CA ARG A 234 19.60 -6.32 -10.83
C ARG A 234 19.09 -4.94 -10.46
N LEU A 235 18.31 -4.33 -11.36
CA LEU A 235 17.70 -3.02 -11.12
C LEU A 235 16.73 -3.06 -9.94
N LEU A 236 15.91 -4.11 -9.82
CA LEU A 236 15.00 -4.25 -8.67
C LEU A 236 15.76 -4.38 -7.34
N ARG A 237 16.86 -5.13 -7.27
CA ARG A 237 17.65 -5.27 -6.04
C ARG A 237 18.38 -3.98 -5.68
N LEU A 238 18.96 -3.30 -6.66
CA LEU A 238 19.59 -2.00 -6.44
C LEU A 238 18.56 -0.96 -6.02
N GLY A 239 17.41 -0.91 -6.67
CA GLY A 239 16.28 -0.06 -6.31
C GLY A 239 15.82 -0.29 -4.87
N LEU A 240 15.70 -1.55 -4.46
CA LEU A 240 15.36 -1.91 -3.08
C LEU A 240 16.43 -1.47 -2.07
N ALA A 241 17.72 -1.62 -2.41
CA ALA A 241 18.80 -1.15 -1.54
C ALA A 241 18.77 0.37 -1.35
N LEU A 242 18.61 1.12 -2.44
CA LEU A 242 18.48 2.58 -2.39
C LEU A 242 17.23 3.04 -1.66
N LEU A 243 16.11 2.33 -1.83
CA LEU A 243 14.87 2.58 -1.10
C LEU A 243 15.08 2.44 0.42
N LEU A 244 15.70 1.34 0.86
CA LEU A 244 15.98 1.09 2.28
C LEU A 244 16.91 2.15 2.87
N LEU A 245 18.01 2.44 2.20
CA LEU A 245 18.95 3.50 2.62
C LEU A 245 18.27 4.88 2.62
N GLY A 246 17.43 5.16 1.62
CA GLY A 246 16.70 6.41 1.49
C GLY A 246 15.67 6.61 2.61
N VAL A 247 14.90 5.58 2.96
CA VAL A 247 13.98 5.64 4.11
C VAL A 247 14.77 5.87 5.40
N LEU A 248 15.84 5.12 5.65
CA LEU A 248 16.67 5.27 6.85
C LEU A 248 17.25 6.68 6.97
N ALA A 249 17.85 7.19 5.89
CA ALA A 249 18.42 8.54 5.86
C ALA A 249 17.33 9.61 6.01
N ARG A 250 16.17 9.47 5.35
CA ARG A 250 15.06 10.43 5.49
C ARG A 250 14.55 10.49 6.93
N VAL A 251 14.33 9.34 7.55
CA VAL A 251 13.90 9.25 8.95
C VAL A 251 14.95 9.84 9.88
N ALA A 252 16.22 9.51 9.70
CA ALA A 252 17.31 10.05 10.52
C ALA A 252 17.44 11.57 10.38
N GLY A 253 17.34 12.09 9.16
CA GLY A 253 17.39 13.53 8.89
C GLY A 253 16.20 14.28 9.48
N ASP A 254 14.98 13.73 9.34
CA ASP A 254 13.77 14.30 9.94
C ASP A 254 13.84 14.29 11.48
N TRP A 255 14.38 13.22 12.08
CA TRP A 255 14.51 13.09 13.53
C TRP A 255 15.60 14.00 14.12
N ALA A 256 16.76 14.08 13.46
CA ALA A 256 17.88 14.88 13.92
C ALA A 256 17.73 16.37 13.58
N GLY A 257 16.78 16.74 12.71
CA GLY A 257 16.68 18.10 12.18
C GLY A 257 17.76 18.44 11.14
N GLU A 258 18.43 17.43 10.59
CA GLU A 258 19.60 17.57 9.71
C GLU A 258 19.19 17.59 8.24
N ALA A 259 19.12 18.80 7.66
CA ALA A 259 18.63 19.02 6.31
C ALA A 259 19.42 18.24 5.24
N HIS A 260 20.75 18.15 5.36
CA HIS A 260 21.59 17.43 4.41
C HIS A 260 21.33 15.91 4.41
N ILE A 261 21.12 15.32 5.60
CA ILE A 261 20.79 13.90 5.73
C ILE A 261 19.40 13.63 5.15
N ARG A 262 18.43 14.53 5.42
CA ARG A 262 17.10 14.45 4.83
C ARG A 262 17.12 14.54 3.31
N ALA A 263 17.86 15.51 2.75
CA ALA A 263 18.01 15.67 1.31
C ALA A 263 18.64 14.43 0.65
N ALA A 264 19.67 13.84 1.27
CA ALA A 264 20.27 12.59 0.82
C ALA A 264 19.24 11.45 0.83
N GLY A 265 18.43 11.35 1.88
CA GLY A 265 17.34 10.37 1.96
C GLY A 265 16.32 10.50 0.83
N LEU A 266 15.87 11.72 0.55
CA LEU A 266 14.95 12.01 -0.56
C LEU A 266 15.55 11.65 -1.93
N ALA A 267 16.83 12.00 -2.16
CA ALA A 267 17.53 11.67 -3.40
C ALA A 267 17.71 10.15 -3.60
N LEU A 268 18.04 9.42 -2.54
CA LEU A 268 18.15 7.96 -2.56
C LEU A 268 16.80 7.29 -2.84
N LEU A 269 15.71 7.78 -2.23
CA LEU A 269 14.35 7.32 -2.53
C LEU A 269 14.02 7.56 -4.01
N ALA A 270 14.26 8.77 -4.53
CA ALA A 270 14.02 9.10 -5.92
C ALA A 270 14.78 8.15 -6.87
N ALA A 271 16.07 7.93 -6.63
CA ALA A 271 16.89 7.01 -7.41
C ALA A 271 16.37 5.57 -7.33
N GLY A 272 15.99 5.09 -6.13
CA GLY A 272 15.43 3.76 -5.93
C GLY A 272 14.13 3.54 -6.70
N LEU A 273 13.23 4.53 -6.68
CA LEU A 273 11.97 4.49 -7.42
C LEU A 273 12.17 4.53 -8.94
N CYS A 274 13.10 5.35 -9.45
CA CYS A 274 13.49 5.33 -10.87
C CYS A 274 13.94 3.92 -11.29
N LEU A 275 14.76 3.26 -10.47
CA LEU A 275 15.22 1.90 -10.76
C LEU A 275 14.09 0.88 -10.74
N PHE A 276 13.07 1.04 -9.89
CA PHE A 276 11.87 0.20 -9.94
C PHE A 276 11.07 0.41 -11.21
N VAL A 277 10.82 1.66 -11.60
CA VAL A 277 10.09 2.00 -12.83
C VAL A 277 10.78 1.40 -14.06
N ILE A 278 12.09 1.56 -14.17
CA ILE A 278 12.90 0.98 -15.26
C ILE A 278 12.94 -0.55 -15.15
N GLY A 279 13.16 -1.07 -13.94
CA GLY A 279 13.37 -2.49 -13.66
C GLY A 279 12.14 -3.36 -13.89
N VAL A 280 10.95 -2.84 -13.65
CA VAL A 280 9.68 -3.54 -13.92
C VAL A 280 9.43 -3.67 -15.44
N ARG A 281 10.06 -2.82 -16.26
CA ARG A 281 10.04 -2.88 -17.74
C ARG A 281 8.64 -2.81 -18.37
N VAL A 282 7.70 -2.13 -17.71
CA VAL A 282 6.34 -1.93 -18.25
C VAL A 282 6.33 -1.02 -19.48
N PHE A 283 7.31 -0.15 -19.66
CA PHE A 283 7.45 0.70 -20.85
C PHE A 283 8.31 0.06 -21.95
N ALA A 284 8.88 -1.12 -21.70
CA ALA A 284 9.70 -1.80 -22.71
C ALA A 284 8.83 -2.36 -23.85
N ALA A 285 9.44 -2.45 -25.03
CA ALA A 285 8.83 -3.11 -26.19
C ALA A 285 8.33 -4.51 -25.81
N ARG A 286 7.07 -4.77 -26.17
CA ARG A 286 6.36 -6.01 -25.84
C ARG A 286 7.03 -7.21 -26.50
N ARG A 287 6.95 -8.36 -25.83
CA ARG A 287 7.37 -9.64 -26.42
C ARG A 287 6.37 -10.02 -27.51
N ALA A 288 6.86 -10.51 -28.64
CA ALA A 288 5.99 -11.11 -29.64
C ALA A 288 5.40 -12.41 -29.06
N VAL A 289 4.07 -12.53 -29.10
CA VAL A 289 3.35 -13.75 -28.74
C VAL A 289 2.91 -14.42 -30.04
N PRO A 290 3.41 -15.62 -30.38
CA PRO A 290 3.02 -16.30 -31.60
C PRO A 290 1.49 -16.49 -31.68
N GLY A 291 0.89 -16.13 -32.81
CA GLY A 291 -0.55 -16.30 -33.05
C GLY A 291 -1.47 -15.21 -32.46
N GLU A 292 -0.95 -14.28 -31.66
CA GLU A 292 -1.74 -13.17 -31.12
C GLU A 292 -1.27 -11.80 -31.64
N ARG A 293 -2.18 -11.07 -32.29
CA ARG A 293 -2.04 -9.62 -32.51
C ARG A 293 -2.79 -8.85 -31.43
N ARG A 294 -2.34 -8.95 -30.17
CA ARG A 294 -2.89 -8.13 -29.08
C ARG A 294 -2.54 -6.66 -29.32
N ARG A 295 -3.56 -5.85 -29.61
CA ARG A 295 -3.43 -4.39 -29.72
C ARG A 295 -3.42 -3.80 -28.31
N TRP A 296 -2.23 -3.50 -27.80
CA TRP A 296 -2.04 -3.01 -26.43
C TRP A 296 -2.95 -1.83 -26.07
N TYR A 297 -3.17 -0.91 -27.02
CA TYR A 297 -4.00 0.27 -26.82
C TYR A 297 -5.51 -0.02 -26.68
N LYS A 298 -5.95 -1.25 -26.97
CA LYS A 298 -7.35 -1.69 -26.81
C LYS A 298 -7.59 -2.43 -25.50
N ASP A 299 -6.56 -2.71 -24.72
CA ASP A 299 -6.65 -3.45 -23.46
C ASP A 299 -6.66 -2.46 -22.29
N PRO A 300 -7.82 -2.22 -21.63
CA PRO A 300 -7.91 -1.27 -20.51
C PRO A 300 -6.97 -1.62 -19.37
N ALA A 301 -6.73 -2.91 -19.11
CA ALA A 301 -5.85 -3.32 -18.03
C ALA A 301 -4.39 -2.93 -18.31
N GLN A 302 -3.98 -2.92 -19.59
CA GLN A 302 -2.66 -2.42 -19.97
C GLN A 302 -2.54 -0.92 -19.77
N TRP A 303 -3.60 -0.16 -20.07
CA TRP A 303 -3.61 1.28 -19.76
C TRP A 303 -3.47 1.54 -18.27
N HIS A 304 -4.12 0.74 -17.42
CA HIS A 304 -3.92 0.83 -15.98
C HIS A 304 -2.46 0.55 -15.58
N GLY A 305 -1.85 -0.53 -16.08
CA GLY A 305 -0.45 -0.86 -15.79
C GLY A 305 0.59 0.13 -16.36
N ILE A 306 0.25 0.87 -17.41
CA ILE A 306 1.10 1.96 -17.92
C ILE A 306 0.91 3.19 -17.03
N THR A 307 -0.34 3.52 -16.71
CA THR A 307 -0.69 4.73 -15.98
C THR A 307 -0.23 4.66 -14.53
N ASP A 308 -0.42 3.52 -13.85
CA ASP A 308 0.04 3.32 -12.48
C ASP A 308 1.57 3.52 -12.36
N THR A 309 2.33 2.97 -13.30
CA THR A 309 3.78 3.02 -13.27
C THR A 309 4.29 4.38 -13.73
N ALA A 310 3.52 5.09 -14.56
CA ALA A 310 3.77 6.50 -14.86
C ALA A 310 3.61 7.36 -13.60
N TRP A 311 2.57 7.13 -12.79
CA TRP A 311 2.41 7.80 -11.49
C TRP A 311 3.55 7.46 -10.53
N LEU A 312 4.00 6.20 -10.47
CA LEU A 312 5.19 5.83 -9.71
C LEU A 312 6.44 6.58 -10.21
N GLY A 313 6.52 6.87 -11.51
CA GLY A 313 7.61 7.65 -12.13
C GLY A 313 7.55 9.16 -11.83
N LEU A 314 6.40 9.70 -11.40
CA LEU A 314 6.27 11.09 -10.97
C LEU A 314 6.84 11.32 -9.56
N ASP A 315 6.75 10.32 -8.66
CA ASP A 315 7.26 10.44 -7.29
C ASP A 315 8.78 10.71 -7.19
N PRO A 316 9.65 10.07 -7.99
CA PRO A 316 11.06 10.45 -8.06
C PRO A 316 11.30 11.93 -8.38
N ILE A 317 10.45 12.53 -9.23
CA ILE A 317 10.59 13.93 -9.64
C ILE A 317 10.25 14.83 -8.45
N THR A 318 9.14 14.56 -7.75
CA THR A 318 8.76 15.31 -6.55
C THR A 318 9.80 15.19 -5.44
N LEU A 319 10.30 13.97 -5.20
CA LEU A 319 11.35 13.72 -4.22
C LEU A 319 12.68 14.41 -4.58
N ALA A 320 13.07 14.43 -5.85
CA ALA A 320 14.28 15.11 -6.30
C ALA A 320 14.16 16.65 -6.14
N VAL A 321 13.00 17.22 -6.49
CA VAL A 321 12.73 18.66 -6.26
C VAL A 321 12.77 18.98 -4.77
N ALA A 322 12.15 18.14 -3.93
CA ALA A 322 12.21 18.30 -2.48
C ALA A 322 13.64 18.18 -1.94
N ALA A 323 14.46 17.27 -2.45
CA ALA A 323 15.87 17.15 -2.06
C ALA A 323 16.68 18.42 -2.37
N VAL A 324 16.45 19.04 -3.54
CA VAL A 324 17.08 20.30 -3.93
C VAL A 324 16.62 21.46 -3.04
N ALA A 325 15.31 21.56 -2.76
CA ALA A 325 14.78 22.59 -1.87
C ALA A 325 15.37 22.48 -0.45
N VAL A 326 15.36 21.26 0.12
CA VAL A 326 15.86 20.99 1.47
C VAL A 326 17.36 21.26 1.61
N SER A 327 18.15 21.08 0.55
CA SER A 327 19.60 21.33 0.57
C SER A 327 19.97 22.82 0.43
N GLY A 328 19.00 23.73 0.42
CA GLY A 328 19.23 25.17 0.26
C GLY A 328 19.33 25.62 -1.21
N GLY A 329 18.98 24.74 -2.15
CA GLY A 329 18.85 25.09 -3.56
C GLY A 329 17.59 25.90 -3.86
N ARG A 330 17.51 26.48 -5.06
CA ARG A 330 16.32 27.21 -5.56
C ARG A 330 15.18 26.24 -5.96
N GLY A 331 14.76 25.38 -5.03
CA GLY A 331 13.62 24.47 -5.22
C GLY A 331 12.34 25.04 -4.62
N THR A 332 11.19 24.49 -5.04
CA THR A 332 9.89 24.73 -4.40
C THR A 332 9.63 23.68 -3.34
N ASP A 333 9.13 24.08 -2.17
CA ASP A 333 8.64 23.13 -1.16
C ASP A 333 7.49 22.31 -1.74
N VAL A 334 7.74 21.03 -1.98
CA VAL A 334 6.71 20.09 -2.43
C VAL A 334 5.88 19.70 -1.21
N PRO A 335 4.55 19.89 -1.24
CA PRO A 335 3.70 19.46 -0.14
C PRO A 335 3.82 17.95 0.07
N VAL A 336 4.08 17.52 1.31
CA VAL A 336 4.15 16.10 1.68
C VAL A 336 2.86 15.35 1.32
N ASP A 337 1.73 16.05 1.28
CA ASP A 337 0.46 15.47 0.87
C ASP A 337 0.42 15.10 -0.63
N ALA A 338 1.13 15.86 -1.49
CA ALA A 338 1.21 15.55 -2.91
C ALA A 338 1.95 14.22 -3.15
N GLU A 339 3.08 14.01 -2.46
CA GLU A 339 3.84 12.75 -2.46
C GLU A 339 2.93 11.56 -2.10
N ARG A 340 2.18 11.68 -1.00
CA ARG A 340 1.26 10.64 -0.52
C ARG A 340 0.17 10.31 -1.54
N HIS A 341 -0.38 11.32 -2.22
CA HIS A 341 -1.43 11.11 -3.22
C HIS A 341 -0.89 10.57 -4.55
N ILE A 342 0.30 10.99 -4.99
CA ILE A 342 0.98 10.43 -6.17
C ILE A 342 1.16 8.92 -6.00
N VAL A 343 1.70 8.49 -4.86
CA VAL A 343 1.94 7.07 -4.60
C VAL A 343 0.65 6.33 -4.25
N GLY A 344 -0.16 6.83 -3.32
CA GLY A 344 -1.35 6.14 -2.82
C GLY A 344 -2.51 6.08 -3.82
N ALA A 345 -2.88 7.24 -4.38
CA ALA A 345 -3.99 7.33 -5.33
C ALA A 345 -3.53 7.10 -6.77
N GLY A 346 -2.43 7.74 -7.18
CA GLY A 346 -1.92 7.63 -8.55
C GLY A 346 -1.35 6.25 -8.87
N PHE A 347 -0.49 5.70 -8.03
CA PHE A 347 0.14 4.41 -8.28
C PHE A 347 -0.66 3.24 -7.68
N VAL A 348 -0.76 3.14 -6.35
CA VAL A 348 -1.29 1.95 -5.67
C VAL A 348 -2.75 1.69 -6.01
N THR A 349 -3.60 2.72 -6.00
CA THR A 349 -5.03 2.55 -6.31
C THR A 349 -5.26 2.17 -7.77
N LEU A 350 -4.55 2.78 -8.72
CA LEU A 350 -4.66 2.40 -10.13
C LEU A 350 -4.13 0.98 -10.39
N LEU A 351 -3.06 0.56 -9.71
CA LEU A 351 -2.57 -0.81 -9.77
C LEU A 351 -3.62 -1.80 -9.22
N ILE A 352 -4.25 -1.48 -8.08
CA ILE A 352 -5.32 -2.31 -7.51
C ILE A 352 -6.49 -2.43 -8.48
N PHE A 353 -6.91 -1.36 -9.14
CA PHE A 353 -8.00 -1.43 -10.13
C PHE A 353 -7.59 -2.17 -11.40
N GLY A 354 -6.43 -1.86 -11.96
CA GLY A 354 -5.93 -2.48 -13.19
C GLY A 354 -5.67 -3.97 -13.02
N GLU A 355 -4.82 -4.33 -12.07
CA GLU A 355 -4.45 -5.72 -11.85
C GLU A 355 -5.52 -6.50 -11.09
N GLY A 356 -6.28 -5.85 -10.20
CA GLY A 356 -7.42 -6.49 -9.55
C GLY A 356 -8.46 -6.96 -10.57
N ALA A 357 -8.75 -6.17 -11.61
CA ALA A 357 -9.65 -6.59 -12.69
C ALA A 357 -9.17 -7.84 -13.43
N ASN A 358 -7.86 -8.07 -13.52
CA ASN A 358 -7.28 -9.27 -14.12
C ASN A 358 -7.22 -10.46 -13.15
N LEU A 359 -6.89 -10.23 -11.89
CA LEU A 359 -6.59 -11.29 -10.94
C LEU A 359 -7.84 -11.87 -10.28
N LEU A 360 -8.79 -11.00 -9.90
CA LEU A 360 -9.94 -11.37 -9.08
C LEU A 360 -10.93 -12.31 -9.79
N PRO A 361 -11.22 -12.20 -11.10
CA PRO A 361 -12.06 -13.18 -11.80
C PRO A 361 -11.49 -14.60 -11.74
N GLY A 362 -10.18 -14.74 -11.94
CA GLY A 362 -9.47 -16.01 -11.82
C GLY A 362 -9.55 -16.59 -10.41
N PHE A 363 -9.50 -15.74 -9.38
CA PHE A 363 -9.66 -16.17 -7.98
C PHE A 363 -11.08 -16.70 -7.69
N ALA A 364 -12.09 -16.11 -8.34
CA ALA A 364 -13.49 -16.50 -8.23
C ALA A 364 -13.87 -17.67 -9.16
N ARG A 365 -12.93 -18.20 -9.96
CA ARG A 365 -13.18 -19.20 -11.03
C ARG A 365 -14.28 -18.75 -12.01
N ARG A 366 -14.42 -17.44 -12.21
CA ARG A 366 -15.33 -16.90 -13.22
C ARG A 366 -14.56 -16.74 -14.53
N PRO A 367 -15.14 -17.09 -15.68
CA PRO A 367 -14.52 -16.80 -16.97
C PRO A 367 -14.27 -15.29 -17.08
N HIS A 368 -13.13 -14.91 -17.65
CA HIS A 368 -12.93 -13.52 -18.06
C HIS A 368 -14.04 -13.20 -19.07
N HIS A 369 -14.79 -12.12 -18.84
CA HIS A 369 -15.63 -11.59 -19.90
C HIS A 369 -14.69 -11.18 -21.03
N ASP A 370 -14.72 -11.93 -22.11
CA ASP A 370 -13.99 -11.68 -23.36
C ASP A 370 -14.52 -10.37 -23.98
N ILE A 371 -14.11 -9.22 -23.42
CA ILE A 371 -14.29 -7.91 -24.06
C ILE A 371 -13.25 -7.83 -25.18
N GLY A 372 -13.42 -8.63 -26.24
CA GLY A 372 -12.44 -8.67 -27.32
C GLY A 372 -12.52 -9.81 -28.33
N ARG A 373 -13.36 -10.84 -28.14
CA ARG A 373 -13.68 -11.79 -29.23
C ARG A 373 -14.91 -11.34 -30.00
N ILE A 374 -14.81 -10.17 -30.64
CA ILE A 374 -15.58 -9.89 -31.85
C ILE A 374 -14.68 -10.29 -33.01
N GLY A 375 -14.84 -11.52 -33.48
CA GLY A 375 -14.29 -11.99 -34.76
C GLY A 375 -13.43 -13.25 -34.67
N SER A 376 -13.86 -14.26 -35.43
CA SER A 376 -13.21 -15.55 -35.76
C SER A 376 -13.32 -16.65 -34.69
N ARG A 377 -13.87 -17.84 -34.96
CA ARG A 377 -14.40 -18.45 -36.19
C ARG A 377 -15.37 -19.57 -35.73
N GLN A 378 -16.57 -19.59 -36.30
CA GLN A 378 -17.16 -20.86 -36.70
C GLN A 378 -16.26 -21.42 -37.82
N GLN A 379 -15.67 -22.58 -37.61
CA GLN A 379 -15.37 -23.49 -38.70
C GLN A 379 -15.79 -24.89 -38.23
N THR A 380 -16.85 -25.33 -38.88
CA THR A 380 -17.29 -26.71 -39.11
C THR A 380 -16.13 -27.63 -39.47
#